data_AF-A0A952FVS4-F1
#
_entry.id   AF-A0A952FVS4-F1
#
_cell.length_a   1.000
_cell.length_b   1.000
_cell.length_c   1.000
_cell.angle_alpha   90.00
_cell.angle_beta   90.00
_cell.angle_gamma   90.00
#
_symmetry.space_group_name_H-M   'P 1'
#
loop_
_entity.id
_entity.type
_entity.pdbx_description
1 polymer ?
#
loop_
_entity_poly.entity_id
_entity_poly.type
_entity_poly.pdbx_seq_one_letter_code
_entity_poly.pdbx_strand_id
1 'polypeptide(L)'
;MKTLAPQTLTDDIQYSFPPYAPRLKLLFESGKLAAQLNVGPLITPLTLEQYKSSNRALYPLPPKLFSHNDQQSVWQALGSEGSTIGWGGRMGDLAMAGNGNALLTCISAAGNAVFVSGENALQYQISPSGAIAVKAIQGLPYGSPAISEALHQLITRPSEHKLENELAILARRSIKMEGVVNTALAKVDIKTSFDQLSGPNPLADQLKIVARL
;
A
#
# COMPACT_ATOMS: atom_id res chain seq x y z
N MET A 1 12.28 -35.84 7.01
CA MET A 1 11.41 -34.64 6.98
C MET A 1 11.04 -34.35 8.42
N LYS A 2 11.53 -33.25 9.00
CA LYS A 2 11.25 -32.93 10.41
C LYS A 2 9.88 -32.27 10.43
N THR A 3 8.83 -33.03 10.75
CA THR A 3 7.50 -32.48 10.99
C THR A 3 7.67 -31.39 12.05
N LEU A 4 7.31 -30.15 11.74
CA LEU A 4 7.24 -29.11 12.76
C LEU A 4 6.30 -29.63 13.85
N ALA A 5 6.79 -29.70 15.09
CA ALA A 5 5.93 -30.05 16.20
C ALA A 5 4.74 -29.07 16.18
N PRO A 6 3.49 -29.53 16.34
CA PRO A 6 2.35 -28.63 16.44
C PRO A 6 2.67 -27.60 17.52
N GLN A 7 2.53 -26.32 17.16
CA GLN A 7 2.77 -25.23 18.10
C GLN A 7 1.67 -25.34 19.17
N THR A 8 1.99 -25.98 20.30
CA THR A 8 1.09 -26.06 21.45
C THR A 8 0.98 -24.66 22.03
N LEU A 9 -0.05 -23.95 21.61
CA LEU A 9 -0.51 -22.76 22.29
C LEU A 9 -1.21 -23.21 23.59
N THR A 10 -1.34 -22.30 24.54
CA THR A 10 -2.03 -22.56 25.80
C THR A 10 -3.37 -23.26 25.51
N ASP A 11 -3.62 -24.39 26.17
CA ASP A 11 -4.89 -25.12 26.23
C ASP A 11 -5.17 -26.19 25.14
N ASP A 12 -4.15 -26.80 24.52
CA ASP A 12 -4.29 -27.94 23.58
C ASP A 12 -5.20 -27.68 22.35
N ILE A 13 -5.40 -26.40 21.99
CA ILE A 13 -6.24 -26.01 20.86
C ILE A 13 -5.54 -26.33 19.53
N GLN A 14 -6.22 -27.09 18.66
CA GLN A 14 -5.78 -27.36 17.29
C GLN A 14 -6.42 -26.37 16.30
N TYR A 15 -5.58 -25.65 15.56
CA TYR A 15 -6.02 -24.79 14.46
C TYR A 15 -5.89 -25.51 13.12
N SER A 16 -6.78 -25.17 12.18
CA SER A 16 -6.73 -25.64 10.80
C SER A 16 -6.80 -24.46 9.83
N PHE A 17 -6.20 -24.63 8.66
CA PHE A 17 -6.43 -23.71 7.56
C PHE A 17 -7.81 -23.99 6.94
N PRO A 18 -8.53 -22.95 6.47
CA PRO A 18 -9.80 -23.13 5.81
C PRO A 18 -9.64 -23.93 4.50
N PRO A 19 -10.69 -24.63 4.02
CA PRO A 19 -10.61 -25.48 2.82
C PRO A 19 -10.13 -24.74 1.56
N TYR A 20 -10.34 -23.43 1.47
CA TYR A 20 -9.92 -22.60 0.35
C TYR A 20 -8.45 -22.12 0.43
N ALA A 21 -7.72 -22.47 1.49
CA ALA A 21 -6.31 -22.10 1.68
C ALA A 21 -5.32 -23.29 1.65
N PRO A 22 -5.46 -24.27 0.73
CA PRO A 22 -4.61 -25.47 0.72
C PRO A 22 -3.14 -25.14 0.47
N ARG A 23 -2.85 -24.05 -0.27
CA ARG A 23 -1.47 -23.61 -0.54
C ARG A 23 -0.79 -23.01 0.69
N LEU A 24 -1.53 -22.30 1.55
CA LEU A 24 -0.98 -21.80 2.82
C LEU A 24 -0.66 -22.96 3.76
N LYS A 25 -1.52 -23.98 3.81
CA LYS A 25 -1.25 -25.22 4.55
C LYS A 25 0.06 -25.87 4.09
N LEU A 26 0.29 -26.01 2.77
CA LEU A 26 1.54 -26.57 2.24
C LEU A 26 2.78 -25.74 2.62
N LEU A 27 2.66 -24.40 2.62
CA LEU A 27 3.75 -23.54 3.08
C LEU A 27 4.03 -23.73 4.58
N PHE A 28 2.99 -23.87 5.39
CA PHE A 28 3.13 -24.13 6.82
C PHE A 28 3.79 -25.47 7.10
N GLU A 29 3.32 -26.54 6.45
CA GLU A 29 3.88 -27.89 6.59
C GLU A 29 5.33 -28.01 6.10
N SER A 30 5.72 -27.21 5.10
CA SER A 30 7.11 -27.12 4.63
C SER A 30 8.00 -26.19 5.45
N GLY A 31 7.46 -25.58 6.53
CA GLY A 31 8.18 -24.66 7.41
C GLY A 31 8.53 -23.30 6.80
N LYS A 32 7.81 -22.91 5.74
CA LYS A 32 7.96 -21.62 5.04
C LYS A 32 6.89 -20.59 5.43
N LEU A 33 5.94 -20.98 6.27
CA LEU A 33 4.91 -20.11 6.84
C LEU A 33 4.79 -20.42 8.34
N ALA A 34 4.61 -19.38 9.14
CA ALA A 34 4.26 -19.48 10.55
C ALA A 34 2.99 -18.67 10.82
N ALA A 35 2.18 -19.10 11.79
CA ALA A 35 1.03 -18.35 12.25
C ALA A 35 1.45 -17.49 13.45
N GLN A 36 1.10 -16.20 13.42
CA GLN A 36 1.22 -15.33 14.59
C GLN A 36 -0.19 -15.07 15.13
N LEU A 37 -0.45 -15.53 16.35
CA LEU A 37 -1.73 -15.37 17.02
C LEU A 37 -1.67 -14.25 18.06
N ASN A 38 -2.84 -13.85 18.56
CA ASN A 38 -3.00 -12.82 19.58
C ASN A 38 -2.39 -11.47 19.16
N VAL A 39 -2.46 -11.18 17.87
CA VAL A 39 -2.01 -9.92 17.27
C VAL A 39 -3.18 -8.94 17.26
N GLY A 40 -2.97 -7.75 17.81
CA GLY A 40 -3.98 -6.72 17.87
C GLY A 40 -3.39 -5.37 18.25
N PRO A 41 -4.18 -4.28 18.21
CA PRO A 41 -3.69 -2.93 18.43
C PRO A 41 -3.41 -2.57 19.90
N LEU A 42 -3.51 -3.53 20.83
CA LEU A 42 -3.22 -3.29 22.24
C LEU A 42 -1.76 -2.89 22.42
N ILE A 43 -1.54 -1.78 23.12
CA ILE A 43 -0.20 -1.27 23.42
C ILE A 43 0.39 -1.84 24.71
N THR A 44 -0.44 -2.45 25.55
CA THR A 44 -0.03 -3.21 26.74
C THR A 44 -1.00 -4.38 26.94
N PRO A 45 -0.55 -5.52 27.49
CA PRO A 45 -1.44 -6.55 27.99
C PRO A 45 -2.38 -6.00 29.07
N LEU A 46 -3.63 -6.48 29.08
CA LEU A 46 -4.66 -6.04 30.03
C LEU A 46 -5.42 -7.24 30.61
N THR A 47 -5.74 -7.17 31.90
CA THR A 47 -6.75 -8.04 32.51
C THR A 47 -8.16 -7.50 32.24
N LEU A 48 -9.19 -8.33 32.46
CA LEU A 48 -10.59 -7.89 32.34
C LEU A 48 -10.92 -6.73 33.28
N GLU A 49 -10.35 -6.72 34.49
CA GLU A 49 -10.55 -5.65 35.46
C GLU A 49 -9.90 -4.34 34.97
N GLN A 50 -8.67 -4.41 34.47
CA GLN A 50 -7.97 -3.24 33.91
C GLN A 50 -8.68 -2.69 32.66
N TYR A 51 -9.20 -3.59 31.81
CA TYR A 51 -10.03 -3.22 30.68
C TYR A 51 -11.27 -2.42 31.11
N LYS A 52 -11.97 -2.89 32.15
CA LYS A 52 -13.18 -2.25 32.71
C LYS A 52 -12.89 -1.00 33.54
N SER A 53 -11.65 -0.82 34.00
CA SER A 53 -11.23 0.36 34.78
C SER A 53 -11.40 1.64 33.97
N SER A 54 -11.73 2.75 34.64
CA SER A 54 -11.74 4.09 34.03
C SER A 54 -10.33 4.70 33.89
N ASN A 55 -9.31 4.11 34.52
CA ASN A 55 -7.95 4.65 34.50
C ASN A 55 -7.24 4.35 33.17
N ARG A 56 -7.49 5.19 32.16
CA ARG A 56 -6.86 5.08 30.83
C ARG A 56 -5.41 5.55 30.76
N ALA A 57 -4.93 6.27 31.78
CA ALA A 57 -3.53 6.66 31.87
C ALA A 57 -2.63 5.44 32.19
N LEU A 58 -3.07 4.58 33.12
CA LEU A 58 -2.36 3.34 33.45
C LEU A 58 -2.76 2.17 32.55
N TYR A 59 -4.02 2.11 32.11
CA TYR A 59 -4.58 1.04 31.29
C TYR A 59 -5.14 1.58 29.98
N PRO A 60 -4.26 2.06 29.07
CA PRO A 60 -4.68 2.65 27.82
C PRO A 60 -5.35 1.61 26.92
N LEU A 61 -6.41 2.04 26.24
CA LEU A 61 -7.12 1.24 25.25
C LEU A 61 -6.91 1.84 23.85
N PRO A 62 -6.85 1.02 22.80
CA PRO A 62 -6.93 1.49 21.43
C PRO A 62 -8.20 2.33 21.22
N PRO A 63 -8.15 3.37 20.38
CA PRO A 63 -9.31 4.22 20.14
C PRO A 63 -10.44 3.39 19.50
N LYS A 64 -11.67 3.67 19.93
CA LYS A 64 -12.91 3.13 19.34
C LYS A 64 -12.86 1.61 19.09
N LEU A 65 -12.53 0.85 20.14
CA LEU A 65 -12.66 -0.62 20.13
C LEU A 65 -14.03 -1.02 19.56
N PHE A 66 -14.06 -2.11 18.79
CA PHE A 66 -15.22 -2.61 18.04
C PHE A 66 -15.57 -1.87 16.74
N SER A 67 -14.87 -0.79 16.38
CA SER A 67 -14.95 -0.22 15.03
C SER A 67 -13.93 -0.89 14.11
N HIS A 68 -14.41 -1.47 13.00
CA HIS A 68 -13.54 -2.11 12.00
C HIS A 68 -12.65 -1.08 11.30
N ASN A 69 -13.21 0.07 10.92
CA ASN A 69 -12.47 1.13 10.24
C ASN A 69 -11.37 1.73 11.14
N ASP A 70 -11.69 1.97 12.41
CA ASP A 70 -10.68 2.52 13.33
C ASP A 70 -9.58 1.51 13.63
N GLN A 71 -9.90 0.21 13.76
CA GLN A 71 -8.88 -0.82 13.93
C GLN A 71 -7.96 -0.91 12.70
N GLN A 72 -8.50 -0.86 11.49
CA GLN A 72 -7.68 -0.79 10.27
C GLN A 72 -6.81 0.48 10.24
N SER A 73 -7.38 1.63 10.64
CA SER A 73 -6.64 2.89 10.69
C SER A 73 -5.50 2.84 11.70
N VAL A 74 -5.70 2.24 12.87
CA VAL A 74 -4.63 2.07 13.86
C VAL A 74 -3.47 1.24 13.30
N TRP A 75 -3.75 0.18 12.54
CA TRP A 75 -2.70 -0.62 11.90
C TRP A 75 -1.89 0.16 10.87
N GLN A 76 -2.50 1.12 10.17
CA GLN A 76 -1.82 1.90 9.14
C GLN A 76 -1.17 3.18 9.68
N ALA A 77 -1.79 3.82 10.68
CA ALA A 77 -1.48 5.18 11.09
C ALA A 77 -1.23 5.36 12.59
N LEU A 78 -1.38 4.30 13.40
CA LEU A 78 -1.32 4.39 14.87
C LEU A 78 -2.34 5.40 15.46
N GLY A 79 -3.40 5.68 14.71
CA GLY A 79 -4.46 6.62 15.05
C GLY A 79 -5.83 6.11 14.60
N SER A 80 -6.88 6.81 15.01
CA SER A 80 -8.26 6.48 14.61
C SER A 80 -8.54 6.84 13.15
N GLU A 81 -9.70 6.40 12.65
CA GLU A 81 -10.21 6.80 11.34
C GLU A 81 -10.16 8.32 11.16
N GLY A 82 -9.76 8.75 9.96
CA GLY A 82 -9.48 10.15 9.62
C GLY A 82 -8.02 10.57 9.79
N SER A 83 -7.16 9.71 10.35
CA SER A 83 -5.71 9.93 10.34
C SER A 83 -5.21 10.09 8.90
N THR A 84 -4.36 11.09 8.66
CA THR A 84 -3.80 11.40 7.34
C THR A 84 -2.31 11.04 7.21
N ILE A 85 -1.68 10.69 8.33
CA ILE A 85 -0.25 10.38 8.42
C ILE A 85 -0.09 8.94 8.93
N GLY A 86 0.51 8.10 8.10
CA GLY A 86 0.87 6.71 8.40
C GLY A 86 2.24 6.57 9.04
N TRP A 87 2.45 5.49 9.79
CA TRP A 87 3.78 5.23 10.38
C TRP A 87 4.82 4.83 9.32
N GLY A 88 4.39 4.19 8.22
CA GLY A 88 5.25 3.94 7.05
C GLY A 88 5.67 5.23 6.35
N GLY A 89 4.75 6.18 6.23
CA GLY A 89 5.03 7.52 5.72
C GLY A 89 6.00 8.31 6.60
N ARG A 90 5.88 8.20 7.94
CA ARG A 90 6.87 8.78 8.88
C ARG A 90 8.27 8.20 8.69
N MET A 91 8.39 6.90 8.40
CA MET A 91 9.68 6.33 7.99
C MET A 91 10.16 6.90 6.66
N GLY A 92 9.23 7.10 5.71
CA GLY A 92 9.49 7.79 4.45
C GLY A 92 10.04 9.20 4.64
N ASP A 93 9.48 9.98 5.57
CA ASP A 93 9.96 11.34 5.88
C ASP A 93 11.45 11.35 6.28
N LEU A 94 11.89 10.33 7.03
CA LEU A 94 13.29 10.18 7.43
C LEU A 94 14.19 9.72 6.27
N ALA A 95 13.67 8.88 5.38
CA ALA A 95 14.42 8.33 4.24
C ALA A 95 14.46 9.26 3.02
N MET A 96 13.55 10.24 2.94
CA MET A 96 13.31 11.05 1.75
C MET A 96 14.55 11.78 1.24
N ALA A 97 15.39 12.30 2.14
CA ALA A 97 16.62 13.01 1.78
C ALA A 97 17.69 12.09 1.16
N GLY A 98 17.62 10.78 1.40
CA GLY A 98 18.55 9.79 0.85
C GLY A 98 18.16 9.28 -0.54
N ASN A 99 16.96 9.60 -1.02
CA ASN A 99 16.46 9.13 -2.31
C ASN A 99 16.82 10.09 -3.44
N GLY A 100 17.33 9.55 -4.56
CA GLY A 100 17.60 10.34 -5.76
C GLY A 100 16.36 11.00 -6.37
N ASN A 101 15.16 10.49 -6.02
CA ASN A 101 13.89 11.15 -6.30
C ASN A 101 12.95 11.03 -5.10
N ALA A 102 12.81 12.13 -4.34
CA ALA A 102 11.97 12.20 -3.16
C ALA A 102 10.50 11.81 -3.39
N LEU A 103 9.95 12.03 -4.60
CA LEU A 103 8.57 11.69 -4.94
C LEU A 103 8.31 10.17 -4.97
N LEU A 104 9.36 9.36 -5.12
CA LEU A 104 9.25 7.90 -5.16
C LEU A 104 9.63 7.24 -3.83
N THR A 105 9.80 8.03 -2.76
CA THR A 105 10.12 7.52 -1.43
C THR A 105 9.02 6.62 -0.89
N CYS A 106 7.77 6.97 -1.15
CA CYS A 106 6.60 6.21 -0.75
C CYS A 106 5.75 5.92 -1.99
N ILE A 107 5.56 4.64 -2.32
CA ILE A 107 4.74 4.22 -3.46
C ILE A 107 3.59 3.37 -2.95
N SER A 108 2.37 3.69 -3.36
CA SER A 108 1.20 2.85 -3.13
C SER A 108 0.82 2.13 -4.42
N ALA A 109 0.85 0.80 -4.37
CA ALA A 109 0.54 -0.08 -5.50
C ALA A 109 -0.97 -0.32 -5.71
N ALA A 110 -1.81 0.12 -4.78
CA ALA A 110 -3.22 -0.24 -4.74
C ALA A 110 -4.09 0.88 -4.13
N GLY A 111 -4.11 2.04 -4.78
CA GLY A 111 -4.96 3.17 -4.38
C GLY A 111 -4.39 3.98 -3.22
N ASN A 112 -5.26 4.67 -2.48
CA ASN A 112 -4.84 5.51 -1.36
C ASN A 112 -4.60 4.65 -0.11
N ALA A 113 -3.36 4.63 0.37
CA ALA A 113 -2.97 3.93 1.59
C ALA A 113 -2.34 4.93 2.58
N VAL A 114 -3.06 5.24 3.66
CA VAL A 114 -2.54 6.16 4.70
C VAL A 114 -1.23 5.63 5.29
N PHE A 115 -1.04 4.30 5.34
CA PHE A 115 0.19 3.66 5.82
C PHE A 115 1.47 4.30 5.26
N VAL A 116 1.50 4.61 3.98
CA VAL A 116 2.68 5.19 3.29
C VAL A 116 2.58 6.71 3.08
N SER A 117 1.64 7.39 3.74
CA SER A 117 1.48 8.84 3.68
C SER A 117 2.20 9.51 4.85
N GLY A 118 3.27 10.26 4.59
CA GLY A 118 4.04 11.00 5.60
C GLY A 118 3.56 12.44 5.79
N GLU A 119 4.29 13.19 6.63
CA GLU A 119 4.11 14.65 6.73
C GLU A 119 4.65 15.36 5.47
N ASN A 120 5.73 14.84 4.89
CA ASN A 120 6.35 15.37 3.68
C ASN A 120 6.42 14.34 2.55
N ALA A 121 6.71 13.08 2.87
CA ALA A 121 6.76 11.96 1.94
C ALA A 121 5.34 11.51 1.59
N LEU A 122 4.76 12.15 0.57
CA LEU A 122 3.45 11.80 0.06
C LEU A 122 3.51 10.53 -0.82
N GLN A 123 2.42 9.76 -0.80
CA GLN A 123 2.32 8.55 -1.62
C GLN A 123 2.26 8.87 -3.12
N TYR A 124 3.19 8.28 -3.88
CA TYR A 124 3.06 8.16 -5.32
C TYR A 124 2.18 6.96 -5.64
N GLN A 125 1.05 7.19 -6.31
CA GLN A 125 0.07 6.15 -6.58
C GLN A 125 0.30 5.51 -7.95
N ILE A 126 0.31 4.19 -7.97
CA ILE A 126 0.33 3.40 -9.19
C ILE A 126 -0.84 2.42 -9.21
N SER A 127 -1.11 1.89 -10.39
CA SER A 127 -2.04 0.79 -10.59
C SER A 127 -1.29 -0.55 -10.66
N PRO A 128 -2.00 -1.70 -10.65
CA PRO A 128 -1.39 -2.98 -10.96
C PRO A 128 -0.70 -3.04 -12.34
N SER A 129 -1.02 -2.12 -13.25
CA SER A 129 -0.40 -2.00 -14.56
C SER A 129 0.80 -1.04 -14.60
N GLY A 130 1.18 -0.42 -13.48
CA GLY A 130 2.22 0.61 -13.38
C GLY A 130 1.67 2.01 -13.14
N ALA A 131 2.51 3.03 -13.37
CA ALA A 131 2.15 4.42 -13.18
C ALA A 131 1.02 4.85 -14.11
N ILE A 132 0.10 5.65 -13.58
CA ILE A 132 -1.13 6.03 -14.27
C ILE A 132 -0.82 7.14 -15.29
N ALA A 133 -0.97 6.82 -16.57
CA ALA A 133 -0.76 7.76 -17.66
C ALA A 133 -2.02 8.59 -18.00
N VAL A 134 -1.79 9.82 -18.44
CA VAL A 134 -2.81 10.62 -19.13
C VAL A 134 -2.97 10.06 -20.55
N LYS A 135 -3.90 9.11 -20.73
CA LYS A 135 -4.04 8.38 -22.01
C LYS A 135 -4.20 9.30 -23.23
N ALA A 136 -4.88 10.43 -23.06
CA ALA A 136 -5.19 11.37 -24.13
C ALA A 136 -3.94 12.08 -24.71
N ILE A 137 -2.80 12.08 -24.02
CA ILE A 137 -1.55 12.69 -24.53
C ILE A 137 -0.53 11.69 -25.08
N GLN A 138 -0.74 10.38 -24.88
CA GLN A 138 0.18 9.33 -25.35
C GLN A 138 -0.36 8.54 -26.55
N GLY A 139 -1.66 8.64 -26.83
CA GLY A 139 -2.33 7.91 -27.90
C GLY A 139 -2.65 8.77 -29.13
N LEU A 140 -3.55 8.23 -29.94
CA LEU A 140 -4.20 8.90 -31.06
C LEU A 140 -5.67 9.17 -30.68
N PRO A 141 -5.95 10.12 -29.77
CA PRO A 141 -7.33 10.49 -29.48
C PRO A 141 -8.02 10.88 -30.78
N TYR A 142 -9.14 10.23 -31.08
CA TYR A 142 -9.88 10.39 -32.33
C TYR A 142 -9.03 10.14 -33.61
N GLY A 143 -7.97 9.34 -33.51
CA GLY A 143 -7.10 9.02 -34.64
C GLY A 143 -6.10 10.10 -35.04
N SER A 144 -5.95 11.18 -34.25
CA SER A 144 -5.09 12.33 -34.60
C SER A 144 -3.97 12.56 -33.58
N PRO A 145 -2.70 12.55 -34.02
CA PRO A 145 -1.58 12.93 -33.14
C PRO A 145 -1.57 14.44 -32.83
N ALA A 146 -2.21 15.27 -33.66
CA ALA A 146 -2.31 16.70 -33.41
C ALA A 146 -3.17 17.00 -32.17
N ILE A 147 -4.16 16.15 -31.88
CA ILE A 147 -5.02 16.31 -30.71
C ILE A 147 -4.27 15.96 -29.43
N SER A 148 -3.49 14.87 -29.42
CA SER A 148 -2.68 14.52 -28.24
C SER A 148 -1.60 15.56 -27.97
N GLU A 149 -0.94 16.08 -29.00
CA GLU A 149 0.05 17.16 -28.88
C GLU A 149 -0.59 18.45 -28.37
N ALA A 150 -1.72 18.88 -28.96
CA ALA A 150 -2.42 20.08 -28.51
C ALA A 150 -2.89 19.99 -27.05
N LEU A 151 -3.41 18.83 -26.63
CA LEU A 151 -3.80 18.59 -25.25
C LEU A 151 -2.59 18.59 -24.32
N HIS A 152 -1.48 17.96 -24.72
CA HIS A 152 -0.26 17.95 -23.94
C HIS A 152 0.27 19.37 -23.71
N GLN A 153 0.28 20.19 -24.76
CA GLN A 153 0.64 21.60 -24.65
C GLN A 153 -0.33 22.34 -23.72
N LEU A 154 -1.64 22.15 -23.86
CA LEU A 154 -2.65 22.85 -23.06
C LEU A 154 -2.50 22.58 -21.55
N ILE A 155 -2.32 21.31 -21.17
CA ILE A 155 -2.25 20.93 -19.75
C ILE A 155 -0.89 21.21 -19.10
N THR A 156 0.13 21.53 -19.89
CA THR A 156 1.50 21.80 -19.40
C THR A 156 1.94 23.25 -19.58
N ARG A 157 1.13 24.08 -20.27
CA ARG A 157 1.43 25.49 -20.54
C ARG A 157 1.50 26.31 -19.26
N PRO A 158 2.55 27.12 -19.06
CA PRO A 158 2.57 28.12 -17.99
C PRO A 158 1.40 29.10 -18.10
N SER A 159 0.92 29.60 -16.96
CA SER A 159 -0.15 30.60 -16.92
C SER A 159 0.23 31.72 -15.95
N GLU A 160 -0.27 32.93 -16.19
CA GLU A 160 -0.22 34.01 -15.21
C GLU A 160 -1.19 33.77 -14.04
N HIS A 161 -2.28 33.02 -14.30
CA HIS A 161 -3.23 32.65 -13.26
C HIS A 161 -2.63 31.57 -12.35
N LYS A 162 -2.47 31.91 -11.06
CA LYS A 162 -1.74 31.06 -10.09
C LYS A 162 -2.25 29.62 -10.03
N LEU A 163 -3.57 29.41 -9.98
CA LEU A 163 -4.14 28.06 -9.91
C LEU A 163 -3.91 27.25 -11.19
N GLU A 164 -3.99 27.90 -12.35
CA GLU A 164 -3.72 27.24 -13.63
C GLU A 164 -2.24 26.89 -13.75
N ASN A 165 -1.36 27.80 -13.32
CA ASN A 165 0.07 27.58 -13.34
C ASN A 165 0.48 26.43 -12.40
N GLU A 166 -0.08 26.37 -11.19
CA GLU A 166 0.16 25.24 -10.28
C GLU A 166 -0.36 23.93 -10.88
N LEU A 167 -1.54 23.93 -11.50
CA LEU A 167 -2.05 22.74 -12.20
C LEU A 167 -1.10 22.30 -13.33
N ALA A 168 -0.55 23.25 -14.11
CA ALA A 168 0.41 22.95 -15.16
C ALA A 168 1.76 22.43 -14.62
N ILE A 169 2.24 22.96 -13.48
CA ILE A 169 3.42 22.45 -12.77
C ILE A 169 3.17 21.01 -12.31
N LEU A 170 2.02 20.74 -11.68
CA LEU A 170 1.62 19.41 -11.24
C LEU A 170 1.51 18.44 -12.42
N ALA A 171 0.88 18.84 -13.52
CA ALA A 171 0.75 18.02 -14.72
C ALA A 171 2.11 17.64 -15.30
N ARG A 172 3.02 18.60 -15.48
CA ARG A 172 4.39 18.33 -15.96
C ARG A 172 5.13 17.36 -15.05
N ARG A 173 5.02 17.55 -13.73
CA ARG A 173 5.65 16.66 -12.74
C ARG A 173 5.08 15.25 -12.82
N SER A 174 3.75 15.11 -12.90
CA SER A 174 3.07 13.82 -13.00
C SER A 174 3.44 13.06 -14.27
N ILE A 175 3.44 13.73 -15.43
CA ILE A 175 3.83 13.14 -16.72
C ILE A 175 5.29 12.67 -16.68
N LYS A 176 6.20 13.51 -16.16
CA LYS A 176 7.61 13.13 -16.01
C LYS A 176 7.77 11.90 -15.12
N MET A 177 7.09 11.86 -13.98
CA MET A 177 7.20 10.75 -13.03
C MET A 177 6.60 9.45 -13.57
N GLU A 178 5.49 9.53 -14.28
CA GLU A 178 4.91 8.39 -14.97
C GLU A 178 5.89 7.77 -15.96
N GLY A 179 6.51 8.59 -16.81
CA GLY A 179 7.54 8.12 -17.75
C GLY A 179 8.73 7.46 -17.06
N VAL A 180 9.21 8.02 -15.94
CA VAL A 180 10.30 7.43 -15.14
C VAL A 180 9.92 6.04 -14.63
N VAL A 181 8.76 5.92 -13.98
CA VAL A 181 8.32 4.67 -13.36
C VAL A 181 8.02 3.61 -14.41
N ASN A 182 7.27 3.94 -15.46
CA ASN A 182 6.92 2.96 -16.50
C ASN A 182 8.13 2.52 -17.33
N THR A 183 9.12 3.41 -17.56
CA THR A 183 10.40 3.04 -18.19
C THR A 183 11.21 2.09 -17.31
N ALA A 184 11.21 2.29 -15.99
CA ALA A 184 11.88 1.38 -15.07
C ALA A 184 11.18 0.01 -15.04
N LEU A 185 9.86 -0.01 -14.88
CA LEU A 185 9.05 -1.23 -14.86
C LEU A 185 9.16 -2.05 -16.15
N ALA A 186 9.32 -1.40 -17.31
CA ALA A 186 9.47 -2.09 -18.59
C ALA A 186 10.77 -2.92 -18.70
N LYS A 187 11.77 -2.63 -17.86
CA LYS A 187 13.06 -3.34 -17.83
C LYS A 187 13.03 -4.57 -16.90
N VAL A 188 11.97 -4.74 -16.11
CA VAL A 188 11.88 -5.79 -15.10
C VAL A 188 11.02 -6.96 -15.62
N ASP A 189 11.66 -8.11 -15.74
CA ASP A 189 11.04 -9.38 -16.14
C ASP A 189 11.05 -10.37 -14.97
N ILE A 190 9.86 -10.69 -14.46
CA ILE A 190 9.66 -11.62 -13.35
C ILE A 190 9.20 -12.98 -13.87
N LYS A 191 9.89 -14.05 -13.47
CA LYS A 191 9.55 -15.43 -13.87
C LYS A 191 8.49 -16.09 -13.00
N THR A 192 8.25 -15.55 -11.81
CA THR A 192 7.23 -16.05 -10.89
C THR A 192 5.84 -15.83 -11.47
N SER A 193 5.05 -16.89 -11.59
CA SER A 193 3.66 -16.81 -12.02
C SER A 193 2.75 -16.38 -10.86
N PHE A 194 1.93 -15.35 -11.09
CA PHE A 194 0.92 -14.85 -10.16
C PHE A 194 -0.50 -15.34 -10.53
N ASP A 195 -0.69 -15.81 -11.77
CA ASP A 195 -1.99 -16.14 -12.38
C ASP A 195 -2.39 -17.61 -12.19
N GLN A 196 -2.05 -18.19 -11.04
CA GLN A 196 -2.23 -19.61 -10.78
C GLN A 196 -3.67 -20.02 -10.38
N LEU A 197 -4.65 -19.13 -10.51
CA LEU A 197 -6.06 -19.36 -10.21
C LEU A 197 -6.90 -19.02 -11.44
N SER A 198 -7.98 -19.76 -11.67
CA SER A 198 -8.91 -19.47 -12.75
C SER A 198 -9.78 -18.25 -12.39
N GLY A 199 -9.57 -17.14 -13.10
CA GLY A 199 -10.38 -15.91 -12.98
C GLY A 199 -9.57 -14.68 -12.54
N PRO A 200 -10.19 -13.48 -12.52
CA PRO A 200 -9.55 -12.25 -12.09
C PRO A 200 -9.06 -12.35 -10.63
N ASN A 201 -7.83 -11.94 -10.37
CA ASN A 201 -7.26 -11.93 -9.02
C ASN A 201 -6.57 -10.59 -8.74
N PRO A 202 -7.34 -9.57 -8.25
CA PRO A 202 -6.82 -8.24 -8.02
C PRO A 202 -5.64 -8.19 -7.05
N LEU A 203 -5.60 -9.10 -6.06
CA LEU A 203 -4.47 -9.19 -5.13
C LEU A 203 -3.21 -9.71 -5.82
N ALA A 204 -3.33 -10.70 -6.70
CA ALA A 204 -2.20 -11.21 -7.47
C ALA A 204 -1.63 -10.12 -8.40
N ASP A 205 -2.49 -9.34 -9.05
CA ASP A 205 -2.07 -8.20 -9.88
C ASP A 205 -1.34 -7.14 -9.05
N GLN A 206 -1.83 -6.83 -7.85
CA GLN A 206 -1.17 -5.91 -6.91
C GLN A 206 0.20 -6.43 -6.46
N LEU A 207 0.31 -7.70 -6.09
CA LEU A 207 1.58 -8.29 -5.68
C LEU A 207 2.58 -8.36 -6.85
N LYS A 208 2.08 -8.60 -8.07
CA LYS A 208 2.90 -8.62 -9.29
C LYS A 208 3.54 -7.26 -9.56
N ILE A 209 2.80 -6.16 -9.39
CA ILE A 209 3.40 -4.83 -9.57
C ILE A 209 4.40 -4.50 -8.45
N VAL A 210 4.12 -4.89 -7.21
CA VAL A 210 5.07 -4.73 -6.08
C VAL A 210 6.35 -5.50 -6.34
N ALA A 211 6.28 -6.72 -6.89
CA ALA A 211 7.46 -7.52 -7.22
C ALA A 211 8.27 -6.98 -8.42
N ARG A 212 7.68 -6.08 -9.23
CA ARG A 212 8.37 -5.44 -10.36
C ARG A 212 9.02 -4.11 -10.00
N LEU A 213 8.59 -3.47 -8.92
CA LEU A 213 9.19 -2.24 -8.38
C LEU A 213 10.51 -2.56 -7.66
#